data_AF-A0A1Y1K340-F1
#
_entry.id   AF-A0A1Y1K340-F1
#
_cell.length_a   1.000
_cell.length_b   1.000
_cell.length_c   1.000
_cell.angle_alpha   90.00
_cell.angle_beta   90.00
_cell.angle_gamma   90.00
#
_symmetry.space_group_name_H-M   'P 1'
#
loop_
_entity.id
_entity.type
_entity.pdbx_description
1 polymer ?
#
loop_
_entity_poly.entity_id
_entity_poly.type
_entity_poly.pdbx_seq_one_letter_code
_entity_poly.pdbx_strand_id
1 'polypeptide(L)'
;SMKVVRLRLELAEELLKDESLNVRILLLVRDPRGTLQSRKHRHWCPGAPDCDQPNLLCEDIAADYETAIRFQNEYPTRFRVIRYEDLSIDPYRHVKDLFQFFQLYMHPSVEAFLNSHTNHNSGGTSSTFRDSKSAPFHWRTELNFSEVQYIEKNCDQAMKLWGYVKAHNESHLREFNPLDVYTVE
;
A
#
# COMPACT_ATOMS: atom_id res chain seq x y z
N SER A 1 -0.07 6.23 18.47
CA SER A 1 0.35 5.60 17.20
C SER A 1 1.00 6.67 16.32
N MET A 2 1.94 6.28 15.46
CA MET A 2 2.60 7.18 14.52
C MET A 2 2.44 6.64 13.11
N LYS A 3 2.12 7.51 12.15
CA LYS A 3 2.12 7.19 10.72
C LYS A 3 3.27 7.97 10.09
N VAL A 4 4.20 7.26 9.45
CA VAL A 4 5.27 7.86 8.66
C VAL A 4 5.05 7.50 7.20
N VAL A 5 5.30 8.44 6.30
CA VAL A 5 5.16 8.25 4.84
C VAL A 5 6.50 8.50 4.17
N ARG A 6 6.84 7.70 3.14
CA ARG A 6 8.11 7.79 2.39
C ARG A 6 9.36 7.59 3.28
N LEU A 7 9.26 6.79 4.34
CA LEU A 7 10.39 6.32 5.14
C LEU A 7 10.84 4.98 4.57
N ARG A 8 12.13 4.82 4.27
CA ARG A 8 12.75 3.53 3.93
C ARG A 8 12.55 2.54 5.09
N LEU A 9 12.07 1.32 4.82
CA LEU A 9 11.75 0.36 5.89
C LEU A 9 12.97 0.05 6.77
N GLU A 10 14.16 -0.03 6.18
CA GLU A 10 15.42 -0.35 6.89
C GLU A 10 15.71 0.62 8.05
N LEU A 11 15.35 1.89 7.91
CA LEU A 11 15.54 2.90 8.96
C LEU A 11 14.67 2.65 10.20
N ALA A 12 13.59 1.86 10.05
CA ALA A 12 12.72 1.50 11.16
C ALA A 12 13.32 0.37 12.04
N GLU A 13 14.42 -0.25 11.62
CA GLU A 13 15.05 -1.33 12.36
C GLU A 13 15.50 -0.92 13.76
N GLU A 14 16.04 0.29 13.90
CA GLU A 14 16.52 0.79 15.19
C GLU A 14 15.39 0.86 16.24
N LEU A 15 14.15 1.09 15.79
CA LEU A 15 12.97 1.05 16.66
C LEU A 15 12.62 -0.40 17.06
N LEU A 16 12.81 -1.37 16.15
CA LEU A 16 12.56 -2.78 16.44
C LEU A 16 13.66 -3.39 17.32
N LYS A 17 14.92 -2.96 17.18
CA LYS A 17 16.04 -3.43 18.01
C LYS A 17 15.87 -3.04 19.49
N ASP A 18 15.33 -1.86 19.77
CA ASP A 18 15.07 -1.44 21.14
C ASP A 18 13.79 -2.11 21.69
N GLU A 19 13.97 -3.22 22.40
CA GLU A 19 12.87 -3.96 23.03
C GLU A 19 12.13 -3.14 24.11
N SER A 20 12.78 -2.13 24.71
CA SER A 20 12.15 -1.30 25.75
C SER A 20 11.03 -0.43 25.19
N LEU A 21 11.06 -0.10 23.90
CA LEU A 21 10.01 0.64 23.22
C LEU A 21 8.74 -0.18 23.00
N ASN A 22 8.86 -1.53 22.98
CA ASN A 22 7.77 -2.47 22.69
C ASN A 22 6.92 -2.07 21.47
N VAL A 23 7.58 -1.58 20.42
CA VAL A 23 6.90 -1.13 19.20
C VAL A 23 6.53 -2.31 18.31
N ARG A 24 5.41 -2.14 17.59
CA ARG A 24 4.98 -3.02 16.51
C ARG A 24 4.89 -2.19 15.24
N ILE A 25 5.45 -2.70 14.15
CA ILE A 25 5.55 -2.00 12.87
C ILE A 25 4.74 -2.74 11.83
N LEU A 26 3.92 -1.99 11.09
CA LEU A 26 3.18 -2.47 9.93
C LEU A 26 3.68 -1.73 8.69
N LEU A 27 4.27 -2.46 7.75
CA LEU A 27 4.53 -1.92 6.41
C LEU A 27 3.24 -1.99 5.59
N LEU A 28 2.77 -0.85 5.09
CA LEU A 28 1.67 -0.77 4.14
C LEU A 28 2.24 -0.53 2.73
N VAL A 29 2.22 -1.55 1.88
CA VAL A 29 2.61 -1.45 0.47
C VAL A 29 1.39 -1.11 -0.40
N ARG A 30 1.60 -0.39 -1.51
CA ARG A 30 0.54 0.00 -2.44
C ARG A 30 1.01 -0.12 -3.88
N ASP A 31 0.10 -0.40 -4.79
CA ASP A 31 0.39 -0.48 -6.23
C ASP A 31 1.08 0.82 -6.70
N PRO A 32 2.24 0.73 -7.38
CA PRO A 32 2.96 1.92 -7.85
C PRO A 32 2.12 2.75 -8.83
N ARG A 33 1.24 2.13 -9.64
CA ARG A 33 0.33 2.83 -10.56
C ARG A 33 -0.68 3.67 -9.78
N GLY A 34 -1.32 3.07 -8.77
CA GLY A 34 -2.24 3.77 -7.86
C GLY A 34 -1.54 4.87 -7.04
N THR A 35 -0.30 4.63 -6.65
CA THR A 35 0.52 5.59 -5.89
C THR A 35 0.87 6.82 -6.72
N LEU A 36 1.42 6.63 -7.92
CA LEU A 36 1.82 7.72 -8.81
C LEU A 36 0.61 8.49 -9.33
N GLN A 37 -0.48 7.80 -9.68
CA GLN A 37 -1.74 8.46 -10.06
C GLN A 37 -2.24 9.39 -8.94
N SER A 38 -2.26 8.91 -7.70
CA SER A 38 -2.75 9.68 -6.55
C SER A 38 -1.91 10.92 -6.24
N ARG A 39 -0.63 10.88 -6.62
CA ARG A 39 0.38 11.93 -6.44
C ARG A 39 0.40 12.95 -7.58
N LYS A 40 0.07 12.54 -8.81
CA LYS A 40 0.10 13.35 -10.04
C LYS A 40 -0.61 14.70 -9.90
N HIS A 41 -1.71 14.75 -9.14
CA HIS A 41 -2.54 15.95 -8.98
C HIS A 41 -2.26 16.72 -7.67
N ARG A 42 -1.15 16.44 -6.98
CA ARG A 42 -0.76 17.13 -5.74
C ARG A 42 0.14 18.30 -6.04
N HIS A 43 0.00 19.41 -5.33
CA HIS A 43 0.93 20.54 -5.50
C HIS A 43 2.37 20.23 -5.08
N TRP A 44 2.59 19.21 -4.24
CA TRP A 44 3.90 18.91 -3.65
C TRP A 44 4.72 17.83 -4.38
N CYS A 45 4.16 17.21 -5.43
CA CYS A 45 4.79 16.05 -6.08
C CYS A 45 5.33 16.29 -7.49
N PRO A 46 4.57 16.90 -8.42
CA PRO A 46 5.05 17.15 -9.78
C PRO A 46 6.34 17.98 -9.76
N GLY A 47 7.36 17.48 -10.47
CA GLY A 47 8.69 18.07 -10.53
C GLY A 47 9.62 17.66 -9.38
N ALA A 48 9.16 16.86 -8.42
CA ALA A 48 9.99 16.30 -7.35
C ALA A 48 10.34 14.83 -7.67
N PRO A 49 11.60 14.53 -8.04
CA PRO A 49 11.96 13.22 -8.58
C PRO A 49 11.59 12.04 -7.68
N ASP A 50 11.89 12.12 -6.39
CA ASP A 50 11.59 11.09 -5.39
C ASP A 50 10.07 10.79 -5.25
N CYS A 51 9.24 11.70 -5.75
CA CYS A 51 7.79 11.59 -5.65
C CYS A 51 7.13 11.12 -6.95
N ASP A 52 7.55 11.69 -8.09
CA ASP A 52 6.87 11.55 -9.38
C ASP A 52 7.58 10.60 -10.36
N GLN A 53 8.84 10.24 -10.11
CA GLN A 53 9.57 9.31 -10.97
C GLN A 53 9.30 7.85 -10.58
N PRO A 54 8.77 7.02 -11.50
CA PRO A 54 8.45 5.64 -11.19
C PRO A 54 9.67 4.79 -10.82
N ASN A 55 10.84 5.03 -11.43
CA ASN A 55 12.05 4.25 -11.15
C ASN A 55 12.51 4.43 -9.69
N LEU A 56 12.57 5.67 -9.19
CA LEU A 56 12.97 5.93 -7.80
C LEU A 56 11.97 5.33 -6.80
N LEU A 57 10.67 5.55 -7.05
CA LEU A 57 9.62 4.95 -6.22
C LEU A 57 9.70 3.42 -6.19
N CYS A 58 9.98 2.78 -7.33
CA CYS A 58 9.96 1.33 -7.45
C CYS A 58 11.27 0.67 -7.04
N GLU A 59 12.40 1.35 -7.15
CA GLU A 59 13.64 0.98 -6.45
C GLU A 59 13.39 0.96 -4.94
N ASP A 60 12.71 1.98 -4.42
CA ASP A 60 12.34 2.05 -3.02
C ASP A 60 11.42 0.89 -2.58
N ILE A 61 10.35 0.63 -3.35
CA ILE A 61 9.40 -0.44 -3.05
C ILE A 61 10.07 -1.83 -3.12
N ALA A 62 11.02 -2.02 -4.05
CA ALA A 62 11.77 -3.28 -4.16
C ALA A 62 12.75 -3.46 -2.99
N ALA A 63 13.48 -2.42 -2.60
CA ALA A 63 14.39 -2.50 -1.46
C ALA A 63 13.64 -2.67 -0.11
N ASP A 64 12.42 -2.15 0.01
CA ASP A 64 11.55 -2.43 1.16
C ASP A 64 11.08 -3.89 1.21
N TYR A 65 10.95 -4.57 0.06
CA TYR A 65 10.61 -6.00 0.01
C TYR A 65 11.73 -6.86 0.61
N GLU A 66 12.97 -6.62 0.20
CA GLU A 66 14.15 -7.31 0.74
C GLU A 66 14.27 -7.11 2.27
N THR A 67 14.04 -5.87 2.73
CA THR A 67 14.02 -5.56 4.16
C THR A 67 12.86 -6.26 4.87
N ALA A 68 11.70 -6.35 4.23
CA ALA A 68 10.53 -6.99 4.81
C ALA A 68 10.74 -8.51 5.01
N ILE A 69 11.42 -9.20 4.10
CA ILE A 69 11.82 -10.61 4.29
C ILE A 69 12.65 -10.75 5.56
N ARG A 70 13.68 -9.92 5.69
CA ARG A 70 14.56 -9.93 6.86
C ARG A 70 13.80 -9.65 8.15
N PHE A 71 12.96 -8.61 8.18
CA PHE A 71 12.19 -8.25 9.36
C PHE A 71 11.14 -9.29 9.73
N GLN A 72 10.55 -10.03 8.78
CA GLN A 72 9.64 -11.12 9.10
C GLN A 72 10.35 -12.26 9.83
N ASN A 73 11.59 -12.55 9.44
CA ASN A 73 12.40 -13.57 10.09
C ASN A 73 12.94 -13.12 11.46
N GLU A 74 13.43 -11.89 11.58
CA GLU A 74 14.02 -11.37 12.81
C GLU A 74 12.98 -10.92 13.85
N TYR A 75 11.84 -10.39 13.41
CA TYR A 75 10.81 -9.78 14.26
C TYR A 75 9.40 -10.31 13.98
N PRO A 76 9.17 -11.64 13.94
CA PRO A 76 7.91 -12.25 13.47
C PRO A 76 6.67 -11.85 14.28
N THR A 77 6.85 -11.41 15.53
CA THR A 77 5.76 -10.96 16.40
C THR A 77 5.59 -9.44 16.45
N ARG A 78 6.56 -8.67 15.95
CA ARG A 78 6.60 -7.20 16.03
C ARG A 78 6.61 -6.50 14.67
N PHE A 79 6.81 -7.23 13.58
CA PHE A 79 6.73 -6.72 12.22
C PHE A 79 5.68 -7.47 11.41
N ARG A 80 4.95 -6.75 10.56
CA ARG A 80 4.01 -7.33 9.60
C ARG A 80 3.95 -6.47 8.34
N VAL A 81 3.60 -7.11 7.23
CA VAL A 81 3.30 -6.42 5.96
C VAL A 81 1.82 -6.57 5.63
N ILE A 82 1.24 -5.53 5.02
CA ILE A 82 -0.07 -5.60 4.40
C ILE A 82 -0.08 -4.79 3.11
N ARG A 83 -0.76 -5.31 2.09
CA ARG A 83 -1.01 -4.61 0.85
C ARG A 83 -2.29 -3.79 0.94
N TYR A 84 -2.23 -2.54 0.50
CA TYR A 84 -3.33 -1.58 0.59
C TYR A 84 -4.60 -2.10 -0.11
N GLU A 85 -4.45 -2.74 -1.26
CA GLU A 85 -5.56 -3.26 -2.03
C GLU A 85 -6.29 -4.40 -1.28
N ASP A 86 -5.54 -5.30 -0.62
CA ASP A 86 -6.12 -6.40 0.17
C ASP A 86 -6.91 -5.84 1.37
N LEU A 87 -6.31 -4.91 2.12
CA LEU A 87 -6.98 -4.19 3.22
C LEU A 87 -8.26 -3.49 2.75
N SER A 88 -8.25 -2.94 1.53
CA SER A 88 -9.38 -2.17 1.01
C SER A 88 -10.50 -3.05 0.47
N ILE A 89 -10.19 -4.23 -0.07
CA ILE A 89 -11.20 -5.19 -0.55
C ILE A 89 -11.96 -5.83 0.61
N ASP A 90 -11.25 -6.21 1.67
CA ASP A 90 -11.81 -6.89 2.85
C ASP A 90 -11.40 -6.20 4.17
N PRO A 91 -11.91 -4.98 4.41
CA PRO A 91 -11.49 -4.17 5.55
C PRO A 91 -11.81 -4.81 6.89
N TYR A 92 -12.93 -5.54 7.02
CA TYR A 92 -13.30 -6.16 8.29
C TYR A 92 -12.32 -7.23 8.72
N ARG A 93 -12.00 -8.17 7.83
CA ARG A 93 -11.07 -9.25 8.13
C ARG A 93 -9.69 -8.69 8.44
N HIS A 94 -9.18 -7.82 7.56
CA HIS A 94 -7.83 -7.29 7.72
C HIS A 94 -7.69 -6.37 8.94
N VAL A 95 -8.67 -5.51 9.24
CA VAL A 95 -8.61 -4.66 10.44
C VAL A 95 -8.67 -5.51 11.70
N LYS A 96 -9.50 -6.56 11.75
CA LYS A 96 -9.53 -7.49 12.89
C LYS A 96 -8.15 -8.15 13.09
N ASP A 97 -7.53 -8.65 12.03
CA ASP A 97 -6.20 -9.25 12.07
C ASP A 97 -5.11 -8.25 12.50
N LEU A 98 -5.22 -6.98 12.08
CA LEU A 98 -4.32 -5.91 12.50
C LEU A 98 -4.51 -5.54 13.97
N PHE A 99 -5.74 -5.46 14.46
CA PHE A 99 -6.00 -5.22 15.88
C PHE A 99 -5.41 -6.32 16.75
N GLN A 100 -5.57 -7.59 16.36
CA GLN A 100 -4.92 -8.70 17.03
C GLN A 100 -3.38 -8.58 16.98
N PHE A 101 -2.81 -8.25 15.82
CA PHE A 101 -1.37 -8.01 15.69
C PHE A 101 -0.89 -6.90 16.61
N PHE A 102 -1.62 -5.78 16.74
CA PHE A 102 -1.27 -4.69 17.64
C PHE A 102 -1.65 -4.94 19.11
N GLN A 103 -2.19 -6.12 19.44
CA GLN A 103 -2.70 -6.46 20.77
C GLN A 103 -3.77 -5.48 21.27
N LEU A 104 -4.61 -5.00 20.35
CA LEU A 104 -5.71 -4.09 20.62
C LEU A 104 -7.04 -4.82 20.58
N TYR A 105 -7.97 -4.37 21.42
CA TYR A 105 -9.34 -4.85 21.40
C TYR A 105 -10.14 -4.19 20.27
N MET A 106 -10.82 -4.99 19.45
CA MET A 106 -11.72 -4.52 18.40
C MET A 106 -13.04 -4.04 19.02
N HIS A 107 -13.07 -2.77 19.43
CA HIS A 107 -14.26 -2.18 20.05
C HIS A 107 -15.39 -2.00 19.00
N PRO A 108 -16.68 -2.15 19.37
CA PRO A 108 -17.81 -1.98 18.44
C PRO A 108 -17.84 -0.63 17.70
N SER A 109 -17.26 0.43 18.28
CA SER A 109 -17.12 1.72 17.59
C SER A 109 -16.18 1.68 16.40
N VAL A 110 -15.19 0.78 16.39
CA VAL A 110 -14.30 0.55 15.24
C VAL A 110 -15.09 -0.12 14.11
N GLU A 111 -15.90 -1.12 14.42
CA GLU A 111 -16.78 -1.75 13.42
C GLU A 111 -17.81 -0.76 12.85
N ALA A 112 -18.38 0.10 13.69
CA ALA A 112 -19.26 1.18 13.25
C ALA A 112 -18.53 2.19 12.35
N PHE A 113 -17.27 2.52 12.66
CA PHE A 113 -16.43 3.36 11.81
C PHE A 113 -16.19 2.72 10.44
N LEU A 114 -15.84 1.43 10.38
CA LEU A 114 -15.68 0.71 9.12
C LEU A 114 -16.98 0.77 8.29
N ASN A 115 -18.13 0.43 8.89
CA ASN A 115 -19.43 0.45 8.22
C ASN A 115 -19.78 1.82 7.63
N SER A 116 -19.49 2.89 8.36
CA SER A 116 -19.83 4.25 7.92
C SER A 116 -18.88 4.79 6.85
N HIS A 117 -17.60 4.42 6.86
CA HIS A 117 -16.58 5.07 6.05
C HIS A 117 -16.13 4.27 4.83
N THR A 118 -16.32 2.95 4.77
CA THR A 118 -15.73 2.11 3.71
C THR A 118 -16.70 1.72 2.58
N ASN A 119 -17.94 2.22 2.62
CA ASN A 119 -19.03 1.79 1.72
C ASN A 119 -19.48 2.85 0.70
N HIS A 120 -19.03 4.10 0.81
CA HIS A 120 -19.43 5.16 -0.12
C HIS A 120 -18.38 6.26 -0.19
N ASN A 121 -18.30 6.91 -1.35
CA ASN A 121 -17.43 8.06 -1.55
C ASN A 121 -18.12 9.34 -1.05
N SER A 122 -17.49 10.01 -0.08
CA SER A 122 -17.91 11.34 0.36
C SER A 122 -16.68 12.18 0.71
N GLY A 123 -16.75 13.50 0.52
CA GLY A 123 -15.68 14.43 0.88
C GLY A 123 -14.46 14.47 -0.05
N GLY A 124 -13.55 15.40 0.27
CA GLY A 124 -12.35 15.71 -0.51
C GLY A 124 -11.24 14.67 -0.38
N THR A 125 -10.02 14.99 -0.82
CA THR A 125 -9.03 13.93 -1.04
C THR A 125 -8.56 13.19 0.21
N SER A 126 -8.53 13.86 1.36
CA SER A 126 -8.17 13.26 2.65
C SER A 126 -9.34 12.63 3.39
N SER A 127 -10.51 12.52 2.74
CA SER A 127 -11.69 11.91 3.33
C SER A 127 -11.47 10.43 3.57
N THR A 128 -11.98 9.97 4.72
CA THR A 128 -12.07 8.55 5.08
C THR A 128 -13.29 7.87 4.47
N PHE A 129 -14.28 8.63 3.99
CA PHE A 129 -15.45 8.09 3.29
C PHE A 129 -15.09 7.74 1.84
N ARG A 130 -14.84 6.44 1.63
CA ARG A 130 -14.56 5.87 0.31
C ARG A 130 -15.35 4.59 0.11
N ASP A 131 -15.75 4.32 -1.13
CA ASP A 131 -15.99 2.93 -1.51
C ASP A 131 -14.63 2.22 -1.56
N SER A 132 -14.32 1.52 -0.48
CA SER A 132 -13.04 0.86 -0.26
C SER A 132 -12.72 -0.19 -1.34
N LYS A 133 -13.73 -0.79 -1.97
CA LYS A 133 -13.52 -1.84 -2.98
C LYS A 133 -13.13 -1.28 -4.34
N SER A 134 -13.56 -0.07 -4.68
CA SER A 134 -13.26 0.55 -5.97
C SER A 134 -12.09 1.54 -5.89
N ALA A 135 -11.91 2.22 -4.76
CA ALA A 135 -10.93 3.28 -4.59
C ALA A 135 -9.46 2.90 -4.95
N PRO A 136 -8.95 1.72 -4.60
CA PRO A 136 -7.58 1.33 -4.95
C PRO A 136 -7.34 1.19 -6.45
N PHE A 137 -8.41 1.00 -7.23
CA PHE A 137 -8.36 0.65 -8.64
C PHE A 137 -8.70 1.79 -9.59
N HIS A 138 -8.94 3.01 -9.09
CA HIS A 138 -9.27 4.18 -9.93
C HIS A 138 -8.21 4.52 -10.99
N TRP A 139 -6.94 4.19 -10.72
CA TRP A 139 -5.87 4.38 -11.71
C TRP A 139 -6.14 3.63 -13.02
N ARG A 140 -6.93 2.53 -13.00
CA ARG A 140 -7.34 1.79 -14.19
C ARG A 140 -8.21 2.60 -15.13
N THR A 141 -8.86 3.68 -14.69
CA THR A 141 -9.67 4.58 -15.53
C THR A 141 -9.08 5.98 -15.63
N GLU A 142 -8.27 6.39 -14.66
CA GLU A 142 -7.72 7.75 -14.55
C GLU A 142 -6.35 7.93 -15.21
N LEU A 143 -5.62 6.83 -15.45
CA LEU A 143 -4.43 6.83 -16.29
C LEU A 143 -4.79 6.37 -17.71
N ASN A 144 -4.11 6.95 -18.69
CA ASN A 144 -4.09 6.38 -20.05
C ASN A 144 -3.12 5.19 -20.11
N PHE A 145 -3.24 4.38 -21.16
CA PHE A 145 -2.46 3.16 -21.27
C PHE A 145 -0.95 3.41 -21.41
N SER A 146 -0.52 4.49 -22.07
CA SER A 146 0.91 4.80 -22.21
C SER A 146 1.56 5.20 -20.88
N GLU A 147 0.84 5.93 -20.02
CA GLU A 147 1.28 6.21 -18.65
C GLU A 147 1.40 4.92 -17.83
N VAL A 148 0.41 4.02 -17.92
CA VAL A 148 0.46 2.73 -17.25
C VAL A 148 1.67 1.93 -17.73
N GLN A 149 1.89 1.82 -19.04
CA GLN A 149 3.05 1.13 -19.60
C GLN A 149 4.38 1.74 -19.15
N TYR A 150 4.47 3.07 -19.06
CA TYR A 150 5.65 3.75 -18.55
C TYR A 150 5.94 3.37 -17.09
N ILE A 151 4.91 3.37 -16.24
CA ILE A 151 5.04 2.96 -14.84
C ILE A 151 5.44 1.48 -14.76
N GLU A 152 4.71 0.59 -15.44
CA GLU A 152 4.95 -0.86 -15.41
C GLU A 152 6.32 -1.26 -15.95
N LYS A 153 6.87 -0.52 -16.91
CA LYS A 153 8.23 -0.73 -17.42
C LYS A 153 9.28 -0.40 -16.36
N ASN A 154 9.11 0.72 -15.66
CA ASN A 154 10.05 1.18 -14.63
C ASN A 154 9.86 0.49 -13.27
N CYS A 155 8.72 -0.17 -13.06
CA CYS A 155 8.35 -0.83 -11.82
C CYS A 155 8.27 -2.36 -11.94
N ASP A 156 8.82 -2.96 -13.00
CA ASP A 156 8.68 -4.40 -13.29
C ASP A 156 9.08 -5.28 -12.09
N GLN A 157 10.25 -5.03 -11.51
CA GLN A 157 10.75 -5.79 -10.37
C GLN A 157 9.85 -5.64 -9.15
N ALA A 158 9.59 -4.40 -8.73
CA ALA A 158 8.72 -4.10 -7.58
C ALA A 158 7.33 -4.72 -7.73
N MET A 159 6.74 -4.63 -8.93
CA MET A 159 5.43 -5.22 -9.20
C MET A 159 5.45 -6.74 -9.05
N LYS A 160 6.47 -7.42 -9.58
CA LYS A 160 6.61 -8.88 -9.45
C LYS A 160 6.73 -9.31 -7.98
N LEU A 161 7.57 -8.63 -7.20
CA LEU A 161 7.80 -8.95 -5.79
C LEU A 161 6.51 -8.83 -4.95
N TRP A 162 5.69 -7.80 -5.22
CA TRP A 162 4.47 -7.52 -4.47
C TRP A 162 3.19 -8.09 -5.10
N GLY A 163 3.32 -8.98 -6.10
CA GLY A 163 2.20 -9.66 -6.74
C GLY A 163 1.26 -8.72 -7.50
N TYR A 164 1.80 -7.76 -8.25
CA TYR A 164 1.03 -6.88 -9.12
C TYR A 164 1.13 -7.32 -10.59
N VAL A 165 -0.02 -7.54 -11.21
CA VAL A 165 -0.14 -7.96 -12.62
C VAL A 165 -0.13 -6.73 -13.54
N LYS A 166 0.49 -6.85 -14.71
CA LYS A 166 0.59 -5.81 -15.73
C LYS A 166 -0.59 -5.81 -16.70
N ALA A 167 -0.94 -4.65 -17.23
CA ALA A 167 -1.94 -4.53 -18.28
C ALA A 167 -1.34 -4.86 -19.65
N HIS A 168 -2.02 -5.69 -20.44
CA HIS A 168 -1.55 -6.06 -21.79
C HIS A 168 -1.89 -5.04 -22.87
N ASN A 169 -3.06 -4.41 -22.75
CA ASN A 169 -3.57 -3.40 -23.69
C ASN A 169 -4.61 -2.52 -22.98
N GLU A 170 -5.08 -1.47 -23.66
CA GLU A 170 -6.03 -0.52 -23.09
C GLU A 170 -7.37 -1.16 -22.69
N SER A 171 -7.91 -2.09 -23.48
CA SER A 171 -9.14 -2.80 -23.13
C SER A 171 -8.95 -3.63 -21.86
N HIS A 172 -7.85 -4.39 -21.78
CA HIS A 172 -7.50 -5.21 -20.62
C HIS A 172 -7.34 -4.36 -19.36
N LEU A 173 -6.70 -3.18 -19.47
CA LEU A 173 -6.49 -2.24 -18.36
C LEU A 173 -7.79 -1.93 -17.60
N ARG A 174 -8.93 -1.82 -18.29
CA ARG A 174 -10.20 -1.41 -17.67
C ARG A 174 -10.88 -2.53 -16.88
N GLU A 175 -10.56 -3.79 -17.14
CA GLU A 175 -11.35 -4.94 -16.66
C GLU A 175 -10.55 -5.88 -15.75
N PHE A 176 -9.24 -5.99 -15.95
CA PHE A 176 -8.45 -7.02 -15.29
C PHE A 176 -8.32 -6.82 -13.77
N ASN A 177 -8.07 -7.93 -13.06
CA ASN A 177 -7.64 -7.92 -11.67
C ASN A 177 -6.11 -7.69 -11.62
N PRO A 178 -5.63 -6.57 -11.06
CA PRO A 178 -4.20 -6.28 -10.99
C PRO A 178 -3.49 -7.00 -9.85
N LEU A 179 -4.19 -7.82 -9.05
CA LEU A 179 -3.64 -8.49 -7.88
C LEU A 179 -3.42 -9.98 -8.16
N ASP A 180 -2.20 -10.42 -7.86
CA ASP A 180 -1.82 -11.82 -7.71
C ASP A 180 -1.46 -12.11 -6.23
N VAL A 181 -1.25 -13.38 -5.93
CA VAL A 181 -0.68 -13.84 -4.67
C VAL A 181 0.78 -13.41 -4.60
N TYR A 182 1.20 -12.94 -3.43
CA TYR A 182 2.60 -12.71 -3.11
C TYR A 182 2.91 -13.33 -1.75
N THR A 183 4.16 -13.74 -1.58
CA THR A 183 4.74 -14.12 -0.30
C THR A 183 5.91 -13.19 -0.02
N VAL A 184 6.22 -13.00 1.26
CA VAL A 184 7.40 -12.25 1.69
C VAL A 184 8.26 -13.28 2.43
N GLU A 185 8.95 -14.11 1.66
CA GLU A 185 9.75 -15.24 2.13
C GLU A 185 11.12 -15.23 1.46
#